data_AF-A0A4R6J2J8-F1
#
_entry.id   AF-A0A4R6J2J8-F1
#
_cell.length_a   1.000
_cell.length_b   1.000
_cell.length_c   1.000
_cell.angle_alpha   90.00
_cell.angle_beta   90.00
_cell.angle_gamma   90.00
#
_symmetry.space_group_name_H-M   'P 1'
#
loop_
_entity.id
_entity.type
_entity.pdbx_description
1 polymer ?
#
loop_
_entity_poly.entity_id
_entity_poly.type
_entity_poly.pdbx_seq_one_letter_code
_entity_poly.pdbx_strand_id
1 'polypeptide(L)'
;MEISSGGMELGAELRERRKAAGRTIASVAVDAGLSVPYIANLENGRGNPTVSALERLTAALGARLQLSIVGDEQVVEPRSDLAALIAESPRAKSVVHRLAGNGRSRRAVEAQLLATLDSLATLLHSPPTDADLNRLLDLVLLATD
;
A
#
# COMPACT_ATOMS: atom_id res chain seq x y z
N MET A 1 25.15 -7.73 8.56
CA MET A 1 24.23 -8.83 8.22
C MET A 1 22.83 -8.28 8.39
N GLU A 2 22.27 -7.72 7.32
CA GLU A 2 20.91 -7.17 7.33
C GLU A 2 19.93 -8.34 7.45
N ILE A 3 19.15 -8.34 8.52
CA ILE A 3 18.05 -9.28 8.70
C ILE A 3 16.87 -8.69 7.92
N SER A 4 16.42 -9.36 6.86
CA SER A 4 15.26 -8.96 6.07
C SER A 4 14.06 -8.68 7.00
N SER A 5 13.66 -7.41 7.12
CA SER A 5 12.56 -6.94 7.97
C SER A 5 11.24 -7.68 7.68
N GLY A 6 11.01 -8.05 6.42
CA GLY A 6 9.81 -8.75 5.99
C GLY A 6 9.58 -10.11 6.65
N GLY A 7 10.62 -10.81 7.09
CA GLY A 7 10.46 -12.10 7.80
C GLY A 7 9.91 -11.94 9.21
N MET A 8 10.28 -10.85 9.89
CA MET A 8 9.76 -10.53 11.24
C MET A 8 8.31 -10.06 11.20
N GLU A 9 7.96 -9.22 10.21
CA GLU A 9 6.59 -8.75 10.01
C GLU A 9 5.62 -9.89 9.68
N LEU A 10 6.03 -10.81 8.80
CA LEU A 10 5.23 -11.99 8.47
C LEU A 10 4.97 -12.92 9.68
N GLY A 11 6.00 -13.17 10.48
CA GLY A 11 5.88 -14.00 11.68
C GLY A 11 4.90 -13.43 12.71
N ALA A 12 4.98 -12.11 12.93
CA ALA A 12 4.07 -11.40 13.83
C ALA A 12 2.62 -11.46 13.35
N GLU A 13 2.38 -11.24 12.05
CA GLU A 13 1.04 -11.30 11.45
C GLU A 13 0.40 -12.70 11.60
N LEU A 14 1.16 -13.76 11.35
CA LEU A 14 0.69 -15.15 11.53
C LEU A 14 0.30 -15.43 12.99
N ARG A 15 1.11 -14.93 13.93
CA ARG A 15 0.86 -15.06 15.37
C ARG A 15 -0.42 -14.35 15.80
N GLU A 16 -0.61 -13.12 15.35
CA GLU A 16 -1.79 -12.32 15.71
C GLU A 16 -3.07 -12.94 15.15
N ARG A 17 -3.06 -13.41 13.90
CA ARG A 17 -4.20 -14.15 13.32
C ARG A 17 -4.53 -15.41 14.11
N ARG A 18 -3.52 -16.21 14.47
CA ARG A 18 -3.72 -17.40 15.28
C ARG A 18 -4.37 -17.07 16.63
N LYS A 19 -3.89 -16.03 17.32
CA LYS A 19 -4.46 -15.57 18.59
C LYS A 19 -5.89 -15.05 18.43
N ALA A 20 -6.16 -14.28 17.39
CA ALA A 20 -7.50 -13.77 17.09
C ALA A 20 -8.51 -14.91 16.82
N ALA A 21 -8.04 -16.02 16.23
CA ALA A 21 -8.83 -17.24 16.06
C ALA A 21 -8.91 -18.11 17.33
N GLY A 22 -8.28 -17.71 18.44
CA GLY A 22 -8.27 -18.47 19.71
C GLY A 22 -7.53 -19.81 19.63
N ARG A 23 -6.66 -20.00 18.63
CA ARG A 23 -6.02 -21.30 18.36
C ARG A 23 -4.65 -21.42 19.00
N THR A 24 -4.29 -22.61 19.45
CA THR A 24 -2.91 -22.91 19.90
C THR A 24 -2.01 -23.22 18.71
N ILE A 25 -0.68 -23.07 18.87
CA ILE A 25 0.29 -23.46 17.83
C ILE A 25 0.12 -24.94 17.48
N ALA A 26 -0.09 -25.80 18.48
CA ALA A 26 -0.33 -27.23 18.27
C ALA A 26 -1.59 -27.51 17.43
N SER A 27 -2.68 -26.80 17.68
CA SER A 27 -3.91 -26.95 16.90
C SER A 27 -3.70 -26.56 15.43
N VAL A 28 -3.02 -25.44 15.17
CA VAL A 28 -2.72 -25.00 13.79
C VAL A 28 -1.71 -25.92 13.12
N ALA A 29 -0.73 -26.44 13.85
CA ALA A 29 0.28 -27.37 13.35
C ALA A 29 -0.34 -28.64 12.77
N VAL A 30 -1.33 -29.21 13.47
CA VAL A 30 -2.07 -30.40 13.01
C VAL A 30 -2.78 -30.12 11.70
N ASP A 31 -3.59 -29.06 11.64
CA ASP A 31 -4.37 -28.71 10.44
C ASP A 31 -3.48 -28.33 9.26
N ALA A 32 -2.41 -27.58 9.52
CA ALA A 32 -1.43 -27.22 8.50
C ALA A 32 -0.56 -28.42 8.10
N GLY A 33 -0.52 -29.50 8.90
CA GLY A 33 0.42 -30.63 8.79
C GLY A 33 1.90 -30.20 8.88
N LEU A 34 2.17 -29.17 9.68
CA LEU A 34 3.51 -28.65 9.95
C LEU A 34 3.91 -29.00 11.39
N SER A 35 5.19 -28.91 11.73
CA SER A 35 5.62 -29.18 13.10
C SER A 35 5.40 -27.96 14.01
N VAL A 36 5.08 -28.21 15.29
CA VAL A 36 4.95 -27.16 16.31
C VAL A 36 6.22 -26.29 16.43
N PRO A 37 7.45 -26.86 16.47
CA PRO A 37 8.67 -26.05 16.51
C PRO A 37 8.85 -25.17 15.26
N TYR A 38 8.42 -25.65 14.09
CA TYR A 38 8.52 -24.89 12.85
C TYR A 38 7.62 -23.66 12.87
N ILE A 39 6.34 -23.81 13.24
CA ILE A 39 5.42 -22.67 13.37
C ILE A 39 5.87 -21.72 14.48
N ALA A 40 6.35 -22.22 15.62
CA ALA A 40 6.87 -21.38 16.70
C ALA A 40 8.09 -20.56 16.26
N ASN A 41 9.00 -21.14 15.47
CA ASN A 41 10.12 -20.39 14.91
C ASN A 41 9.63 -19.31 13.94
N LEU A 42 8.70 -19.66 13.04
CA LEU A 42 8.13 -18.74 12.08
C LEU A 42 7.42 -17.55 12.76
N GLU A 43 6.60 -17.80 13.78
CA GLU A 43 5.92 -16.74 14.57
C GLU A 43 6.87 -15.82 15.35
N ASN A 44 8.12 -16.25 15.54
CA ASN A 44 9.17 -15.43 16.17
C ASN A 44 10.13 -14.83 15.13
N GLY A 45 9.76 -14.81 13.84
CA GLY A 45 10.56 -14.26 12.75
C GLY A 45 11.82 -15.07 12.44
N ARG A 46 11.86 -16.35 12.84
CA ARG A 46 13.01 -17.24 12.63
C ARG A 46 12.70 -18.25 11.53
N GLY A 47 13.53 -18.26 10.50
CA GLY A 47 13.47 -19.23 9.40
C GLY A 47 13.07 -18.61 8.07
N ASN A 48 13.13 -19.43 7.01
CA ASN A 48 12.76 -19.05 5.65
C ASN A 48 11.67 -20.02 5.17
N PRO A 49 10.37 -19.70 5.36
CA PRO A 49 9.30 -20.60 4.99
C PRO A 49 9.19 -20.74 3.47
N THR A 50 8.82 -21.93 3.00
CA THR A 50 8.46 -22.11 1.58
C THR A 50 7.07 -21.54 1.32
N VAL A 51 6.78 -21.18 0.07
CA VAL A 51 5.43 -20.76 -0.35
C VAL A 51 4.38 -21.81 0.05
N SER A 52 4.67 -23.09 -0.20
CA SER A 52 3.78 -24.19 0.19
C SER A 52 3.52 -24.26 1.70
N ALA A 53 4.52 -23.98 2.54
CA ALA A 53 4.31 -23.92 3.99
C ALA A 53 3.40 -22.75 4.38
N LEU A 54 3.54 -21.59 3.73
CA LEU A 54 2.67 -20.43 3.95
C LEU A 54 1.24 -20.68 3.48
N GLU A 55 1.04 -21.35 2.34
CA GLU A 55 -0.29 -21.74 1.85
C GLU A 55 -1.00 -22.65 2.86
N ARG A 56 -0.31 -23.69 3.35
CA ARG A 56 -0.87 -24.62 4.33
C ARG A 56 -1.20 -23.93 5.65
N LEU A 57 -0.33 -23.04 6.11
CA LEU A 57 -0.53 -22.31 7.36
C LEU A 57 -1.68 -21.29 7.26
N THR A 58 -1.75 -20.54 6.15
CA THR A 58 -2.84 -19.59 5.91
C THR A 58 -4.18 -20.30 5.74
N ALA A 59 -4.22 -21.43 5.03
CA ALA A 59 -5.41 -22.27 4.93
C ALA A 59 -5.89 -22.76 6.32
N ALA A 60 -4.98 -23.25 7.16
CA ALA A 60 -5.31 -23.67 8.54
C ALA A 60 -5.81 -22.50 9.42
N LEU A 61 -5.42 -21.27 9.11
CA LEU A 61 -5.88 -20.06 9.79
C LEU A 61 -7.14 -19.44 9.16
N GLY A 62 -7.73 -20.06 8.13
CA GLY A 62 -8.90 -19.53 7.44
C GLY A 62 -8.60 -18.27 6.61
N ALA A 63 -7.35 -18.07 6.22
CA ALA A 63 -6.88 -16.96 5.41
C ALA A 63 -6.51 -17.42 3.99
N ARG A 64 -6.30 -16.45 3.09
CA ARG A 64 -5.76 -16.69 1.74
C ARG A 64 -4.37 -16.08 1.64
N LEU A 65 -3.41 -16.83 1.10
CA LEU A 65 -2.10 -16.30 0.76
C LEU A 65 -2.20 -15.51 -0.55
N GLN A 66 -1.77 -14.26 -0.51
CA GLN A 66 -1.57 -13.43 -1.70
C GLN A 66 -0.09 -13.11 -1.81
N LEU A 67 0.53 -13.49 -2.92
CA LEU A 67 1.92 -13.19 -3.25
C LEU A 67 1.94 -12.25 -4.44
N SER A 68 2.62 -11.11 -4.28
CA SER A 68 2.89 -10.17 -5.35
C SER A 68 4.38 -9.93 -5.44
N ILE A 69 4.94 -10.11 -6.63
CA ILE A 69 6.30 -9.63 -6.93
C ILE A 69 6.11 -8.21 -7.44
N VAL A 70 6.45 -7.25 -6.60
CA VAL A 70 6.63 -5.86 -7.03
C VAL A 70 8.06 -5.77 -7.55
N GLY A 71 8.26 -5.11 -8.69
CA GLY A 71 9.62 -4.83 -9.15
C GLY A 71 10.40 -4.05 -8.08
N ASP A 72 11.71 -4.02 -8.21
CA ASP A 72 12.56 -3.06 -7.49
C ASP A 72 12.33 -1.63 -8.04
N GLU A 73 11.06 -1.26 -8.25
CA GLU A 73 10.67 0.11 -8.03
C GLU A 73 11.07 0.35 -6.60
N GLN A 74 12.20 1.06 -6.49
CA GLN A 74 12.64 1.69 -5.27
C GLN A 74 11.41 2.17 -4.50
N VAL A 75 11.54 2.28 -3.19
CA VAL A 75 10.71 3.19 -2.42
C VAL A 75 10.79 4.57 -3.09
N VAL A 76 10.00 4.80 -4.14
CA VAL A 76 9.63 6.12 -4.62
C VAL A 76 8.76 6.55 -3.48
N GLU A 77 9.36 7.25 -2.52
CA GLU A 77 8.68 8.16 -1.62
C GLU A 77 7.52 8.80 -2.40
N PRO A 78 6.27 8.32 -2.30
CA PRO A 78 5.20 8.99 -2.99
C PRO A 78 4.82 10.08 -2.01
N ARG A 79 5.13 11.35 -2.33
CA ARG A 79 4.25 12.51 -2.11
C ARG A 79 4.96 13.86 -2.09
N SER A 80 6.28 13.97 -1.95
CA SER A 80 6.93 15.28 -1.85
C SER A 80 6.86 16.08 -3.16
N ASP A 81 7.20 15.46 -4.29
CA ASP A 81 7.33 16.20 -5.56
C ASP A 81 5.98 16.56 -6.18
N LEU A 82 4.98 15.67 -6.15
CA LEU A 82 3.64 15.97 -6.67
C LEU A 82 2.85 16.93 -5.79
N ALA A 83 3.00 16.82 -4.46
CA ALA A 83 2.40 17.81 -3.56
C ALA A 83 3.09 19.18 -3.72
N ALA A 84 4.42 19.21 -3.90
CA ALA A 84 5.14 20.43 -4.24
C ALA A 84 4.68 21.02 -5.58
N LEU A 85 4.52 20.20 -6.62
CA LEU A 85 4.00 20.63 -7.93
C LEU A 85 2.65 21.36 -7.82
N ILE A 86 1.71 20.81 -7.03
CA ILE A 86 0.43 21.46 -6.74
C ILE A 86 0.62 22.71 -5.88
N ALA A 87 1.41 22.63 -4.81
CA ALA A 87 1.60 23.71 -3.85
C ALA A 87 2.39 24.90 -4.40
N GLU A 88 3.24 24.69 -5.39
CA GLU A 88 4.05 25.72 -6.03
C GLU A 88 3.30 26.37 -7.20
N SER A 89 2.37 25.65 -7.83
CA SER A 89 1.57 26.16 -8.95
C SER A 89 0.55 27.24 -8.54
N PRO A 90 0.70 28.50 -9.00
CA PRO A 90 -0.29 29.55 -8.76
C PRO A 90 -1.64 29.27 -9.45
N ARG A 91 -1.59 28.54 -10.57
CA ARG A 91 -2.79 28.11 -11.31
C ARG A 91 -3.56 27.06 -10.51
N ALA A 92 -2.87 26.05 -9.97
CA ALA A 92 -3.51 25.03 -9.13
C ALA A 92 -4.20 25.66 -7.92
N LYS A 93 -3.55 26.63 -7.25
CA LYS A 93 -4.16 27.39 -6.13
C LYS A 93 -5.46 28.09 -6.53
N SER A 94 -5.48 28.74 -7.70
CA SER A 94 -6.67 29.41 -8.22
C SER A 94 -7.80 28.43 -8.50
N VAL A 95 -7.49 27.27 -9.11
CA VAL A 95 -8.49 26.22 -9.40
C VAL A 95 -9.01 25.58 -8.11
N VAL A 96 -8.14 25.25 -7.16
CA VAL A 96 -8.52 24.74 -5.83
C VAL A 96 -9.45 25.73 -5.13
N HIS A 97 -9.13 27.02 -5.16
CA HIS A 97 -9.99 28.06 -4.60
C HIS A 97 -11.37 28.10 -5.28
N ARG A 98 -11.42 27.97 -6.60
CA ARG A 98 -12.67 27.97 -7.39
C ARG A 98 -13.54 26.76 -7.06
N LEU A 99 -12.95 25.58 -6.95
CA LEU A 99 -13.67 24.32 -6.72
C LEU A 99 -14.05 24.08 -5.25
N ALA A 100 -13.37 24.77 -4.32
CA ALA A 100 -13.71 24.74 -2.92
C ALA A 100 -15.01 25.55 -2.66
N GLY A 101 -16.14 24.85 -2.65
CA GLY A 101 -17.48 25.38 -2.37
C GLY A 101 -18.48 24.25 -2.10
N ASN A 102 -19.67 24.58 -1.60
CA ASN A 102 -20.79 23.64 -1.39
C ASN A 102 -20.41 22.31 -0.70
N GLY A 103 -19.71 22.37 0.43
CA GLY A 103 -19.35 21.19 1.23
C GLY A 103 -18.00 20.56 0.89
N ARG A 104 -17.27 21.06 -0.11
CA ARG A 104 -15.90 20.62 -0.42
C ARG A 104 -14.88 21.59 0.17
N SER A 105 -13.97 21.09 1.01
CA SER A 105 -12.86 21.88 1.54
C SER A 105 -11.71 21.98 0.52
N ARG A 106 -10.89 23.04 0.59
CA ARG A 106 -9.68 23.18 -0.24
C ARG A 106 -8.76 21.97 -0.13
N ARG A 107 -8.53 21.51 1.11
CA ARG A 107 -7.74 20.30 1.41
C ARG A 107 -8.29 19.04 0.72
N ALA A 108 -9.62 18.90 0.64
CA ALA A 108 -10.23 17.78 -0.08
C ALA A 108 -10.03 17.87 -1.60
N VAL A 109 -10.07 19.08 -2.17
CA VAL A 109 -9.77 19.30 -3.60
C VAL A 109 -8.30 19.02 -3.90
N GLU A 110 -7.38 19.52 -3.07
CA GLU A 110 -5.94 19.26 -3.19
C GLU A 110 -5.62 17.76 -3.10
N ALA A 111 -6.22 17.05 -2.13
CA ALA A 111 -6.06 15.61 -1.99
C ALA A 111 -6.55 14.85 -3.23
N GLN A 112 -7.65 15.29 -3.83
CA GLN A 112 -8.18 14.67 -5.05
C GLN A 112 -7.28 14.95 -6.27
N LEU A 113 -6.75 16.17 -6.41
CA LEU A 113 -5.79 16.50 -7.47
C LEU A 113 -4.54 15.64 -7.34
N LEU A 114 -4.00 15.52 -6.12
CA LEU A 114 -2.82 14.70 -5.85
C LEU A 114 -3.06 13.23 -6.21
N ALA A 115 -4.18 12.65 -5.77
CA ALA A 115 -4.56 11.28 -6.11
C ALA A 115 -4.73 11.06 -7.63
N THR A 116 -5.19 12.09 -8.35
CA THR A 116 -5.37 12.03 -9.80
C THR A 116 -4.02 12.07 -10.53
N LEU A 117 -3.09 12.93 -10.10
CA LEU A 117 -1.72 12.96 -10.63
C LEU A 117 -0.97 11.66 -10.35
N ASP A 118 -1.15 11.09 -9.16
CA ASP A 118 -0.57 9.80 -8.78
C ASP A 118 -1.07 8.66 -9.71
N SER A 119 -2.38 8.67 -10.00
CA SER A 119 -2.98 7.74 -10.97
C SER A 119 -2.42 7.96 -12.39
N LEU A 120 -2.19 9.21 -12.80
CA LEU A 120 -1.57 9.54 -14.09
C LEU A 120 -0.12 9.09 -14.16
N ALA A 121 0.66 9.22 -13.08
CA ALA A 121 2.04 8.75 -13.00
C ALA A 121 2.15 7.25 -13.31
N THR A 122 1.21 6.48 -12.75
CA THR A 122 1.10 5.03 -12.98
C THR A 122 0.85 4.71 -14.46
N LEU A 123 -0.02 5.47 -15.13
CA LEU A 123 -0.32 5.27 -16.55
C LEU A 123 0.83 5.71 -17.47
N LEU A 124 1.49 6.82 -17.15
CA LEU A 124 2.59 7.37 -17.93
C LEU A 124 3.93 6.65 -17.68
N HIS A 125 4.00 5.79 -16.66
CA HIS A 125 5.23 5.13 -16.21
C HIS A 125 6.38 6.15 -16.01
N SER A 126 6.02 7.37 -15.59
CA SER A 126 6.91 8.52 -15.43
C SER A 126 6.25 9.60 -14.55
N PRO A 127 7.04 10.44 -13.84
CA PRO A 127 6.47 11.45 -12.95
C PRO A 127 5.78 12.57 -13.74
N PRO A 128 4.52 12.93 -13.39
CA PRO A 128 3.81 14.06 -13.97
C PRO A 128 4.61 15.36 -13.89
N THR A 129 4.62 16.11 -14.98
CA THR A 129 5.28 17.41 -15.09
C THR A 129 4.30 18.56 -14.85
N ASP A 130 4.82 19.79 -14.78
CA ASP A 130 4.00 21.02 -14.78
C ASP A 130 3.04 21.08 -15.97
N ALA A 131 3.47 20.59 -17.14
CA ALA A 131 2.62 20.56 -18.33
C ALA A 131 1.43 19.62 -18.16
N ASP A 132 1.63 18.48 -17.48
CA ASP A 132 0.59 17.50 -17.23
C ASP A 132 -0.40 18.01 -16.16
N LEU A 133 0.10 18.67 -15.12
CA LEU A 133 -0.75 19.40 -14.18
C LEU A 133 -1.61 20.45 -14.89
N ASN A 134 -1.02 21.28 -15.77
CA ASN A 134 -1.78 22.29 -16.50
C ASN A 134 -2.88 21.69 -17.38
N ARG A 135 -2.59 20.60 -18.10
CA ARG A 135 -3.60 19.87 -18.90
C ARG A 135 -4.72 19.29 -18.05
N LEU A 136 -4.39 18.72 -16.89
CA LEU A 136 -5.39 18.23 -15.95
C LEU A 136 -6.28 19.37 -15.44
N LEU A 137 -5.69 20.50 -15.07
CA LEU A 137 -6.44 21.68 -14.61
C LEU A 137 -7.36 22.23 -15.72
N ASP A 138 -6.91 22.23 -16.98
CA ASP A 138 -7.74 22.63 -18.12
C ASP A 138 -8.95 21.70 -18.27
N LEU A 139 -8.74 20.38 -18.20
CA LEU A 139 -9.82 19.40 -18.25
C LEU A 139 -10.83 19.59 -17.12
N VAL A 140 -10.34 19.82 -15.90
CA VAL A 140 -11.20 20.06 -14.73
C VAL A 140 -12.00 21.34 -14.92
N LEU A 141 -11.39 22.44 -15.38
CA LEU A 141 -12.08 23.70 -15.61
C LEU A 141 -13.15 23.55 -16.70
N LEU A 142 -12.82 22.93 -17.82
CA LEU A 142 -13.76 22.65 -18.91
C LEU A 142 -14.97 21.82 -18.47
N ALA A 143 -14.78 20.90 -17.53
CA ALA A 143 -15.86 20.07 -16.99
C ALA A 143 -16.70 20.76 -15.90
N THR A 144 -16.30 21.95 -15.46
CA THR A 144 -16.96 22.70 -14.37
C THR A 144 -17.49 24.07 -14.78
N ASP A 145 -17.34 24.42 -16.06
CA ASP A 145 -18.04 25.53 -16.74
C ASP A 145 -19.37 25.03 -17.33
#